data_AF-A0A0B6YCB8-F1
#
_entry.id   AF-A0A0B6YCB8-F1
#
_cell.length_a   1.000
_cell.length_b   1.000
_cell.length_c   1.000
_cell.angle_alpha   90.00
_cell.angle_beta   90.00
_cell.angle_gamma   90.00
#
_symmetry.space_group_name_H-M   'P 1'
#
loop_
_entity.id
_entity.type
_entity.pdbx_description
1 polymer ?
#
loop_
_entity_poly.entity_id
_entity_poly.type
_entity_poly.pdbx_seq_one_letter_code
_entity_poly.pdbx_strand_id
1 'polypeptide(L)'
;EFLNDSNVHDHLMRYMDAENFTDITNNFFQFIQREANTMYNLTRYTENSTTIAGSLNTVGVLSLTDKNSLISLYSNVRSECAGDCLVCNAEKSNFPDFTLIPGDFYIVG
;
A
#
# COMPACT_ATOMS: atom_id res chain seq x y z
N GLU A 1 35.15 -9.51 -12.73
CA GLU A 1 35.17 -8.62 -11.55
C GLU A 1 33.99 -7.67 -11.62
N PHE A 2 32.93 -7.91 -10.85
CA PHE A 2 31.74 -7.04 -10.85
C PHE A 2 31.95 -5.75 -10.05
N LEU A 3 32.81 -5.79 -9.03
CA LEU A 3 33.07 -4.68 -8.11
C LEU A 3 34.03 -3.60 -8.66
N ASN A 4 34.73 -3.89 -9.75
CA ASN A 4 35.75 -3.01 -10.35
C ASN A 4 35.31 -2.42 -11.69
N ASP A 5 34.07 -2.67 -12.13
CA ASP A 5 33.54 -2.14 -13.39
C ASP A 5 33.14 -0.66 -13.22
N SER A 6 33.47 0.19 -14.19
CA SER A 6 33.05 1.59 -14.21
C SER A 6 31.53 1.76 -14.22
N ASN A 7 30.78 0.71 -14.58
CA ASN A 7 29.34 0.73 -14.70
C ASN A 7 28.65 -0.41 -13.92
N VAL A 8 29.08 -0.65 -12.68
CA VAL A 8 28.44 -1.61 -11.76
C VAL A 8 26.93 -1.34 -11.64
N HIS A 9 26.51 -0.07 -11.66
CA HIS A 9 25.12 0.32 -11.57
C HIS A 9 24.27 -0.26 -12.72
N ASP A 10 24.63 -0.01 -13.98
CA ASP A 10 23.84 -0.51 -15.11
C ASP A 10 23.86 -2.04 -15.19
N HIS A 11 24.97 -2.66 -14.82
CA HIS A 11 25.06 -4.11 -14.74
C HIS A 11 24.12 -4.67 -13.67
N LEU A 12 24.11 -4.09 -12.46
CA LEU A 12 23.20 -4.49 -11.38
C LEU A 12 21.73 -4.30 -11.80
N MET A 13 21.41 -3.15 -12.40
CA MET A 13 20.05 -2.86 -12.86
C MET A 13 19.58 -3.86 -13.92
N ARG A 14 20.45 -4.22 -14.88
CA ARG A 14 20.13 -5.26 -15.88
C ARG A 14 19.88 -6.63 -15.25
N TYR A 15 20.65 -7.01 -14.23
CA TYR A 15 20.41 -8.26 -13.52
C TYR A 15 19.08 -8.23 -12.77
N MET A 16 18.74 -7.12 -12.11
CA MET A 16 17.45 -6.97 -11.43
C MET A 16 16.28 -6.99 -12.41
N ASP A 17 16.37 -6.30 -13.55
CA ASP A 17 15.32 -6.27 -14.57
C ASP A 17 15.11 -7.63 -15.25
N ALA A 18 16.15 -8.48 -15.28
CA ALA A 18 16.08 -9.83 -15.83
C ALA A 18 15.61 -10.89 -14.81
N GLU A 19 15.64 -10.57 -13.51
CA GLU A 19 15.34 -11.53 -12.46
C GLU A 19 13.83 -11.74 -12.34
N ASN A 20 13.40 -12.99 -12.52
CA ASN A 20 12.06 -13.44 -12.22
C ASN A 20 12.09 -14.88 -11.72
N PHE A 21 11.22 -15.20 -10.77
CA PHE A 21 11.13 -16.55 -10.20
C PHE A 21 9.74 -16.79 -9.62
N THR A 22 9.44 -18.06 -9.34
CA THR A 22 8.26 -18.43 -8.57
C THR A 22 8.68 -18.68 -7.13
N ASP A 23 8.01 -18.01 -6.18
CA ASP A 23 8.34 -18.16 -4.76
C ASP A 23 7.78 -19.47 -4.15
N ILE A 24 8.07 -19.69 -2.85
CA ILE A 24 7.60 -20.87 -2.11
C ILE A 24 6.08 -20.97 -1.97
N THR A 25 5.36 -19.88 -2.26
CA THR A 25 3.89 -19.80 -2.25
C THR A 25 3.28 -19.93 -3.65
N ASN A 26 4.09 -20.29 -4.64
CA ASN A 26 3.74 -20.36 -6.06
C ASN A 26 3.32 -19.02 -6.69
N ASN A 27 3.76 -17.89 -6.13
CA ASN A 27 3.55 -16.58 -6.72
C ASN A 27 4.70 -16.20 -7.65
N PHE A 28 4.37 -15.65 -8.82
CA PHE A 28 5.36 -15.14 -9.76
C PHE A 28 5.92 -13.79 -9.28
N PHE A 29 7.22 -13.74 -9.07
CA PHE A 29 7.98 -12.56 -8.70
C PHE A 29 8.75 -12.00 -9.90
N GLN A 30 8.74 -10.68 -10.05
CA GLN A 30 9.62 -9.90 -10.92
C GLN A 30 9.75 -8.48 -10.36
N PHE A 31 10.81 -7.77 -10.75
CA PHE A 31 10.90 -6.34 -10.54
C PHE A 31 10.15 -5.57 -11.65
N ILE A 32 9.29 -4.63 -11.28
CA ILE A 32 8.65 -3.65 -12.18
C ILE A 32 9.09 -2.28 -11.70
N GLN A 33 9.82 -1.53 -12.53
CA GLN A 33 10.30 -0.18 -12.18
C GLN A 33 11.05 -0.13 -10.84
N ARG A 34 11.82 -1.19 -10.52
CA ARG A 34 12.57 -1.37 -9.25
C ARG A 34 11.71 -1.67 -8.01
N GLU A 35 10.42 -1.94 -8.19
CA GLU A 35 9.53 -2.42 -7.14
C GLU A 35 9.15 -3.88 -7.39
N ALA A 36 8.92 -4.65 -6.32
CA ALA A 36 8.43 -6.01 -6.46
C ALA A 36 7.01 -6.00 -7.06
N ASN A 37 6.72 -6.91 -7.98
CA ASN A 37 5.38 -7.08 -8.58
C ASN A 37 4.36 -7.74 -7.64
N THR A 38 4.58 -7.69 -6.33
CA THR A 38 3.80 -8.42 -5.34
C THR A 38 2.53 -7.67 -4.97
N MET A 39 1.45 -8.40 -4.71
CA MET A 39 0.22 -7.82 -4.20
C MET A 39 0.39 -7.38 -2.74
N TYR A 40 -0.18 -6.23 -2.39
CA TYR A 40 -0.28 -5.79 -1.01
C TYR A 40 -1.49 -6.43 -0.37
N ASN A 41 -1.33 -6.98 0.84
CA ASN A 41 -2.44 -7.43 1.65
C ASN A 41 -2.96 -6.26 2.49
N LEU A 42 -4.26 -6.01 2.42
CA LEU A 42 -4.92 -5.04 3.27
C LEU A 42 -5.36 -5.75 4.54
N THR A 43 -4.88 -5.28 5.68
CA THR A 43 -5.25 -5.83 6.98
C THR A 43 -6.16 -4.87 7.72
N ARG A 44 -7.20 -5.42 8.34
CA ARG A 44 -8.03 -4.73 9.31
C ARG A 44 -7.52 -5.06 10.69
N TYR A 45 -7.19 -4.02 11.44
CA TYR A 45 -6.87 -4.11 12.84
C TYR A 45 -8.12 -3.90 13.69
N THR A 46 -8.24 -4.68 14.76
CA THR A 46 -9.21 -4.53 15.85
C THR A 46 -8.42 -4.67 17.16
N GLU A 47 -8.97 -4.20 18.27
CA GLU A 47 -8.30 -4.26 19.59
C GLU A 47 -7.75 -5.65 19.94
N ASN A 48 -8.36 -6.71 19.41
CA ASN A 48 -8.04 -8.10 19.74
C ASN A 48 -7.50 -8.92 18.56
N SER A 49 -7.49 -8.41 17.33
CA SER A 49 -7.09 -9.21 16.16
C SER A 49 -6.71 -8.39 14.94
N THR A 50 -5.84 -8.96 14.10
CA THR A 50 -5.54 -8.48 12.75
C THR A 50 -6.03 -9.51 11.74
N THR A 51 -6.87 -9.09 10.79
CA THR A 51 -7.46 -9.97 9.77
C THR A 51 -7.28 -9.39 8.38
N ILE A 52 -6.99 -10.22 7.37
CA ILE A 52 -6.90 -9.77 5.98
C ILE A 52 -8.30 -9.35 5.50
N ALA A 53 -8.43 -8.09 5.08
CA ALA A 53 -9.66 -7.47 4.60
C ALA A 53 -9.69 -7.32 3.07
N GLY A 54 -8.56 -7.52 2.40
CA GLY A 54 -8.47 -7.47 0.95
C GLY A 54 -7.03 -7.50 0.45
N SER A 55 -6.88 -7.15 -0.81
CA SER A 55 -5.59 -6.94 -1.46
C SER A 55 -5.65 -5.79 -2.45
N LEU A 56 -4.49 -5.19 -2.68
CA LEU A 56 -4.25 -4.20 -3.73
C LEU A 56 -3.16 -4.75 -4.63
N ASN A 57 -3.45 -4.94 -5.91
CA ASN A 57 -2.42 -5.35 -6.85
C ASN A 57 -1.61 -4.15 -7.36
N THR A 58 -0.51 -4.43 -8.04
CA THR A 58 0.42 -3.42 -8.56
C THR A 58 -0.15 -2.55 -9.68
N VAL A 59 -1.30 -2.90 -10.25
CA VAL A 59 -2.04 -2.07 -11.22
C VAL A 59 -3.18 -1.26 -10.57
N GLY A 60 -3.21 -1.21 -9.23
CA GLY A 60 -4.18 -0.41 -8.48
C GLY A 60 -5.58 -1.02 -8.38
N VAL A 61 -5.75 -2.29 -8.75
CA VAL A 61 -7.04 -2.99 -8.58
C VAL A 61 -7.18 -3.45 -7.14
N LEU A 62 -8.16 -2.87 -6.47
CA LEU A 62 -8.58 -3.22 -5.12
C LEU A 62 -9.55 -4.41 -5.14
N SER A 63 -9.24 -5.45 -4.35
CA SER A 63 -10.13 -6.58 -4.10
C SER A 63 -10.40 -6.69 -2.60
N LEU A 64 -11.66 -6.68 -2.18
CA LEU A 64 -12.04 -6.77 -0.77
C LEU A 64 -12.68 -8.14 -0.47
N THR A 65 -12.29 -8.77 0.62
CA THR A 65 -12.75 -10.12 0.99
C THR A 65 -14.23 -10.14 1.38
N ASP A 66 -14.71 -9.10 2.06
CA ASP A 66 -16.11 -8.92 2.44
C ASP A 66 -16.52 -7.45 2.32
N LYS A 67 -16.70 -7.00 1.08
CA LYS A 67 -16.99 -5.60 0.76
C LYS A 67 -18.22 -5.07 1.50
N ASN A 68 -19.30 -5.85 1.57
CA ASN A 68 -20.57 -5.38 2.13
C ASN A 68 -20.46 -5.18 3.64
N SER A 69 -19.85 -6.13 4.35
CA SER A 69 -19.65 -5.97 5.80
C SER A 69 -18.67 -4.85 6.11
N LEU A 70 -17.61 -4.67 5.31
CA LEU A 70 -16.68 -3.55 5.48
C LEU A 70 -17.37 -2.20 5.28
N ILE A 71 -18.19 -2.04 4.23
CA ILE A 71 -18.97 -0.81 4.01
C ILE A 71 -19.87 -0.52 5.21
N SER A 72 -20.56 -1.54 5.73
CA SER A 72 -21.41 -1.39 6.92
C SER A 72 -20.60 -0.98 8.15
N LEU A 73 -19.46 -1.63 8.38
CA LEU A 73 -18.59 -1.38 9.53
C LEU A 73 -18.04 0.05 9.54
N TYR A 74 -17.61 0.54 8.37
CA TYR A 74 -17.03 1.87 8.21
C TYR A 74 -18.06 2.95 7.82
N SER A 75 -19.35 2.63 7.80
CA SER A 75 -20.41 3.56 7.38
C SER A 75 -20.46 4.87 8.18
N ASN A 76 -20.02 4.82 9.45
CA ASN A 76 -19.96 5.97 10.34
C ASN A 76 -18.58 6.63 10.39
N VAL A 77 -17.58 6.08 9.71
CA VAL A 77 -16.25 6.69 9.62
C VAL A 77 -16.29 7.75 8.53
N ARG A 78 -16.22 9.01 8.97
CA ARG A 78 -16.19 10.17 8.09
C ARG A 78 -14.74 10.53 7.81
N SER A 79 -14.28 10.29 6.58
CA SER A 79 -13.05 10.87 6.05
C SER A 79 -13.43 12.06 5.17
N GLU A 80 -13.97 13.10 5.82
CA GLU A 80 -14.36 14.35 5.17
C GLU A 80 -13.80 15.53 5.97
N CYS A 81 -13.51 16.63 5.28
CA CYS A 81 -13.20 17.87 5.95
C CYS A 81 -14.36 18.28 6.85
N ALA A 82 -14.06 18.75 8.07
CA ALA A 82 -15.08 19.26 8.99
C ALA A 82 -15.83 20.49 8.44
N GLY A 83 -15.37 21.07 7.32
CA GLY A 83 -15.97 22.18 6.60
C GLY A 83 -15.68 22.13 5.09
N ASP A 84 -15.88 23.26 4.41
CA ASP A 84 -15.68 23.39 2.95
C ASP A 84 -14.27 22.94 2.52
N CYS A 85 -14.18 22.12 1.47
CA CYS A 85 -12.93 21.63 0.90
C CYS A 85 -11.96 22.76 0.52
N LEU A 86 -12.47 23.96 0.20
CA LEU A 86 -11.63 25.14 -0.09
C LEU A 86 -10.92 25.68 1.16
N VAL A 87 -11.48 25.47 2.35
CA VAL A 87 -10.86 25.83 3.64
C VAL A 87 -9.78 24.82 4.02
N CYS A 88 -9.91 23.54 3.64
CA CYS A 88 -8.86 22.54 3.84
C CYS A 88 -7.64 22.74 2.93
N ASN A 89 -7.79 23.42 1.79
CA ASN A 89 -6.71 23.71 0.85
C ASN A 89 -5.97 25.02 1.16
N ALA A 90 -6.58 25.88 1.98
CA ALA A 90 -6.02 27.16 2.38
C ALA A 90 -5.50 27.08 3.81
N GLU A 91 -4.22 27.38 3.96
CA GLU A 91 -3.54 27.74 5.22
C GLU A 91 -2.77 26.64 5.95
N LYS A 92 -1.45 26.73 5.77
CA LYS A 92 -0.47 26.38 6.80
C LYS A 92 -0.94 26.94 8.16
N SER A 93 -0.78 26.13 9.22
CA SER A 93 -0.89 26.42 10.66
C SER A 93 -2.26 26.18 11.33
N ASN A 94 -2.29 25.19 12.24
CA ASN A 94 -3.37 24.81 13.17
C ASN A 94 -4.58 24.06 12.58
N PHE A 95 -4.34 22.90 11.95
CA PHE A 95 -5.42 21.94 11.75
C PHE A 95 -6.05 21.59 13.12
N PRO A 96 -7.38 21.71 13.32
CA PRO A 96 -8.04 21.00 14.41
C PRO A 96 -7.71 19.53 14.22
N ASP A 97 -7.35 18.84 15.31
CA ASP A 97 -6.87 17.47 15.31
C ASP A 97 -7.59 16.65 14.23
N PHE A 98 -6.83 16.17 13.24
CA PHE A 98 -7.26 14.97 12.54
C PHE A 98 -7.46 13.96 13.64
N THR A 99 -8.71 13.71 14.04
CA THR A 99 -9.05 12.59 14.90
C THR A 99 -8.85 11.36 14.03
N LEU A 100 -7.59 10.93 13.96
CA LEU A 100 -7.17 9.60 13.56
C LEU A 100 -7.87 8.67 14.55
N ILE A 101 -9.09 8.26 14.22
CA ILE A 101 -9.74 7.13 14.87
C ILE A 101 -8.91 5.93 14.42
N PRO A 102 -8.29 5.15 15.32
CA PRO A 102 -7.52 3.97 14.94
C PRO A 102 -8.38 3.02 14.10
N GLY A 103 -8.16 3.07 12.79
CA GLY A 103 -8.89 2.30 11.78
C GLY A 103 -8.27 2.41 10.39
N ASP A 104 -7.14 3.11 10.28
CA ASP A 104 -6.48 3.38 9.01
C ASP A 104 -5.70 2.16 8.55
N PHE A 105 -5.94 1.79 7.30
CA PHE A 105 -5.23 0.73 6.60
C PHE A 105 -3.72 0.97 6.72
N TYR A 106 -3.05 0.09 7.45
CA TYR A 106 -1.61 0.05 7.48
C TYR A 106 -1.14 -0.69 6.23
N ILE A 107 -0.70 0.04 5.21
CA ILE A 107 -0.07 -0.55 4.02
C ILE A 107 1.36 -0.88 4.43
N VAL A 108 1.63 -2.16 4.73
CA VAL A 108 3.00 -2.67 4.88
C VAL A 108 3.53 -2.98 3.49
N GLY A 109 4.59 -2.28 3.10
CA GLY A 109 5.47 -2.62 1.97
C GLY A 109 6.82 -3.08 2.49
#